data_AF-A0A917DE19-F1
#
_entry.id   AF-A0A917DE19-F1
#
_cell.length_a   1.000
_cell.length_b   1.000
_cell.length_c   1.000
_cell.angle_alpha   90.00
_cell.angle_beta   90.00
_cell.angle_gamma   90.00
#
_symmetry.space_group_name_H-M   'P 1'
#
loop_
_entity.id
_entity.type
_entity.pdbx_description
1 polymer ?
#
loop_
_entity_poly.entity_id
_entity_poly.type
_entity_poly.pdbx_seq_one_letter_code
_entity_poly.pdbx_strand_id
1 'polypeptide(L)' 'MSRRTFTRLFKQETACSFVEWRQKACLMSALPQLAEGHSVTSIALNLGYENPASFTSMFKRLLGAAPTDYRVQR' A
#
# COMPACT_ATOMS: atom_id res chain seq x y z
N MET A 1 -2.17 24.99 -2.35
CA MET A 1 -3.21 24.50 -1.42
C MET A 1 -2.53 23.94 -0.17
N SER A 2 -3.04 24.18 1.04
CA SER A 2 -2.40 23.66 2.27
C SER A 2 -2.70 22.17 2.47
N ARG A 3 -1.82 21.44 3.19
CA ARG A 3 -2.05 20.04 3.60
C ARG A 3 -3.39 19.85 4.31
N ARG A 4 -3.73 20.77 5.23
CA ARG A 4 -4.99 20.74 6.00
C ARG A 4 -6.20 20.89 5.08
N THR A 5 -6.13 21.80 4.10
CA THR A 5 -7.21 22.01 3.13
C THR A 5 -7.41 20.77 2.27
N PHE A 6 -6.33 20.17 1.76
CA PHE A 6 -6.37 18.95 0.96
C PHE A 6 -7.00 17.78 1.72
N THR A 7 -6.49 17.44 2.91
CA THR A 7 -7.01 16.30 3.69
C THR A 7 -8.49 16.45 4.04
N ARG A 8 -8.93 17.68 4.36
CA ARG A 8 -10.35 17.94 4.64
C ARG A 8 -11.23 17.70 3.42
N LEU A 9 -10.87 18.27 2.27
CA LEU A 9 -11.66 18.10 1.04
C LEU A 9 -11.63 16.64 0.58
N PHE A 10 -10.46 15.99 0.58
CA PHE A 10 -10.33 14.60 0.18
C PHE A 10 -11.25 13.69 1.01
N LYS A 11 -11.29 13.88 2.34
CA LYS A 11 -12.18 13.11 3.21
C LYS A 11 -13.65 13.40 2.98
N GLN A 12 -14.01 14.65 2.63
CA GLN A 12 -15.39 15.01 2.28
C GLN A 12 -15.86 14.30 1.01
N GLU A 13 -14.99 14.21 -0.01
CA GLU A 13 -15.33 13.61 -1.30
C GLU A 13 -15.26 12.07 -1.32
N THR A 14 -14.35 11.47 -0.56
CA THR A 14 -14.06 10.02 -0.64
C THR A 14 -14.50 9.22 0.59
N ALA A 15 -15.07 9.89 1.60
CA ALA A 15 -15.43 9.34 2.90
C ALA A 15 -14.28 8.68 3.70
N CYS A 16 -13.02 8.79 3.24
CA CYS A 16 -11.85 8.25 3.93
C CYS A 16 -10.69 9.24 3.92
N SER A 17 -9.74 9.05 4.84
CA SER A 17 -8.53 9.85 4.82
C SER A 17 -7.67 9.50 3.61
N PHE A 18 -6.89 10.47 3.13
CA PHE A 18 -5.92 10.23 2.06
C PHE A 18 -4.95 9.07 2.39
N VAL A 19 -4.58 8.91 3.66
CA VAL A 19 -3.68 7.84 4.12
C VAL A 19 -4.33 6.47 3.95
N GLU A 20 -5.59 6.31 4.37
CA GLU A 20 -6.34 5.05 4.19
C GLU A 20 -6.54 4.73 2.71
N TRP A 21 -6.90 5.75 1.92
CA TRP A 21 -7.05 5.62 0.47
C TRP A 21 -5.73 5.16 -0.17
N ARG A 22 -4.61 5.82 0.16
CA ARG A 22 -3.29 5.47 -0.38
C ARG A 22 -2.94 4.02 -0.04
N GLN A 23 -3.20 3.58 1.18
CA GLN A 23 -2.90 2.20 1.57
C GLN A 23 -3.72 1.18 0.76
N LYS A 24 -5.01 1.43 0.55
CA LYS A 24 -5.86 0.60 -0.33
C LYS A 24 -5.32 0.59 -1.77
N ALA A 25 -4.97 1.74 -2.32
CA ALA A 25 -4.38 1.85 -3.64
C ALA A 25 -3.05 1.08 -3.77
N CYS A 26 -2.19 1.16 -2.74
CA CYS A 26 -0.95 0.38 -2.68
C CYS A 26 -1.23 -1.13 -2.70
N LEU A 27 -2.23 -1.62 -1.95
CA LEU A 27 -2.59 -3.04 -1.96
C LEU A 27 -3.09 -3.50 -3.34
N MET A 28 -3.97 -2.71 -3.95
CA MET A 28 -4.51 -3.02 -5.29
C MET A 28 -3.41 -3.09 -6.36
N SER A 29 -2.34 -2.31 -6.21
CA SER A 29 -1.17 -2.37 -7.09
C SER A 29 -0.22 -3.53 -6.75
N ALA A 30 -0.03 -3.84 -5.46
CA ALA A 30 0.94 -4.84 -5.00
C ALA A 30 0.47 -6.29 -5.22
N LEU A 31 -0.81 -6.58 -4.97
CA LEU A 31 -1.36 -7.94 -5.05
C LEU A 31 -1.09 -8.65 -6.40
N PRO A 32 -1.37 -8.04 -7.58
CA PRO A 32 -1.06 -8.70 -8.85
C PRO A 32 0.44 -8.92 -9.03
N GLN A 33 1.28 -7.97 -8.61
CA GLN A 33 2.74 -8.12 -8.70
C GLN A 33 3.27 -9.27 -7.80
N LEU A 34 2.70 -9.44 -6.60
CA LEU A 34 3.05 -10.57 -5.74
C LEU A 34 2.64 -11.90 -6.37
N ALA A 35 1.45 -11.97 -6.97
CA ALA A 35 0.97 -13.15 -7.66
C ALA A 35 1.84 -13.52 -8.90
N GLU A 36 2.45 -12.53 -9.54
CA GLU A 36 3.44 -12.71 -10.62
C GLU A 36 4.84 -13.11 -10.11
N GLY A 37 5.07 -13.13 -8.80
CA GLY A 37 6.33 -13.55 -8.19
C GLY A 37 7.37 -12.43 -8.01
N HIS A 38 7.01 -11.16 -8.27
CA HIS A 38 7.90 -10.02 -8.06
C HIS A 38 8.36 -9.94 -6.60
N SER A 39 9.56 -9.39 -6.38
CA SER A 39 10.13 -9.31 -5.04
C SER A 39 9.39 -8.27 -4.19
N VAL A 40 9.14 -8.60 -2.91
CA VAL A 40 8.50 -7.69 -1.95
C VAL A 40 9.28 -6.38 -1.82
N THR A 41 10.61 -6.45 -1.86
CA THR A 41 11.50 -5.29 -1.83
C THR A 41 11.27 -4.37 -3.03
N SER A 42 11.26 -4.92 -4.25
CA SER A 42 11.04 -4.14 -5.47
C SER A 42 9.67 -3.46 -5.46
N ILE A 43 8.62 -4.19 -5.08
CA ILE A 43 7.26 -3.65 -4.97
C ILE A 43 7.21 -2.50 -3.95
N ALA A 44 7.80 -2.68 -2.77
CA ALA A 44 7.80 -1.65 -1.73
C ALA A 44 8.48 -0.34 -2.19
N LEU A 45 9.65 -0.44 -2.82
CA LEU A 45 10.40 0.71 -3.32
C LEU A 45 9.65 1.40 -4.46
N ASN A 46 9.06 0.64 -5.40
CA ASN A 46 8.26 1.19 -6.51
C ASN A 46 7.00 1.92 -6.02
N LEU A 47 6.41 1.49 -4.89
CA LEU A 47 5.27 2.16 -4.26
C LEU A 47 5.67 3.37 -3.39
N GLY A 48 6.96 3.71 -3.36
CA GLY A 48 7.48 4.87 -2.64
C GLY A 48 7.54 4.68 -1.13
N TYR A 49 7.75 3.46 -0.65
CA TYR A 49 8.14 3.23 0.74
C TYR A 49 9.66 3.35 0.88
N GLU A 50 10.11 4.03 1.93
CA GLU A 50 11.54 4.19 2.22
C GLU A 50 12.24 2.85 2.50
N ASN A 51 11.49 1.88 3.05
CA ASN A 51 12.00 0.54 3.31
C ASN A 51 10.91 -0.54 3.19
N PRO A 52 11.28 -1.80 2.88
CA PRO A 52 10.32 -2.91 2.75
C PRO A 52 9.56 -3.25 4.04
N ALA A 53 10.13 -2.96 5.21
CA ALA A 53 9.50 -3.26 6.50
C ALA A 53 8.27 -2.37 6.76
N SER A 54 8.32 -1.10 6.35
CA SER A 54 7.18 -0.18 6.40
C SER A 54 6.02 -0.65 5.52
N PHE A 55 6.32 -1.10 4.29
CA PHE A 55 5.33 -1.71 3.40
C PHE A 55 4.74 -2.98 4.00
N THR A 56 5.59 -3.88 4.50
CA THR A 56 5.18 -5.14 5.13
C THR A 56 4.25 -4.89 6.33
N SER A 57 4.58 -3.88 7.15
CA SER A 57 3.76 -3.51 8.32
C SER A 57 2.39 -2.98 7.91
N MET A 58 2.35 -2.10 6.90
CA MET A 58 1.10 -1.59 6.33
C MET A 58 0.24 -2.73 5.75
N PHE A 59 0.86 -3.62 4.98
CA PHE A 59 0.20 -4.75 4.32
C PHE A 59 -0.40 -5.72 5.34
N LYS A 60 0.39 -6.14 6.34
CA LYS A 60 -0.09 -7.01 7.43
C LYS A 60 -1.24 -6.40 8.20
N ARG A 61 -1.20 -5.09 8.48
CA ARG A 61 -2.28 -4.40 9.19
C ARG A 61 -3.61 -4.46 8.44
N LEU A 62 -3.58 -4.44 7.10
CA LEU A 62 -4.79 -4.39 6.29
C LEU A 62 -5.28 -5.76 5.82
N LEU A 63 -4.39 -6.73 5.58
CA LEU A 63 -4.75 -8.05 5.05
C LEU A 63 -4.55 -9.20 6.05
N GLY A 64 -3.92 -8.95 7.20
CA GLY A 64 -3.72 -9.96 8.24
C GLY A 64 -2.55 -10.93 8.00
N ALA A 65 -1.96 -10.94 6.80
CA ALA A 65 -0.84 -11.81 6.42
C ALA A 65 0.31 -11.02 5.77
N ALA A 66 1.49 -11.62 5.67
CA ALA A 66 2.66 -10.97 5.10
C ALA A 66 2.57 -10.92 3.56
N PRO A 67 3.18 -9.93 2.88
CA PRO A 67 3.26 -9.91 1.42
C PRO A 67 3.90 -11.18 0.84
N THR A 68 4.83 -11.79 1.56
CA THR A 68 5.49 -13.04 1.17
C THR A 68 4.53 -14.20 1.04
N ASP A 69 3.43 -14.20 1.81
CA ASP A 69 2.43 -15.28 1.80
C ASP A 69 1.56 -15.24 0.54
N TYR A 70 1.52 -14.08 -0.12
CA TYR A 70 0.83 -13.87 -1.41
C TYR A 70 1.77 -14.01 -2.62
N ARG A 71 3.06 -14.24 -2.39
CA ARG A 71 4.05 -14.33 -3.46
C ARG A 71 4.18 -15.75 -3.97
N VAL A 72 3.99 -15.96 -5.26
CA VAL A 72 4.25 -17.26 -5.89
C VAL A 72 5.75 -17.41 -6.15
N GLN A 73 6.38 -18.43 -5.58
CA GLN A 73 7.72 -18.88 -5.98
C GLN A 73 7.54 -19.81 -7.17
N ARG A 74 7.75 -19.30 -8.39
CA ARG A 74 7.92 -20.14 -9.58
C ARG A 74 9.36 -20.61 -9.71
#